data_AF-A0A960X2V6-F1
#
_entry.id   AF-A0A960X2V6-F1
#
_cell.length_a   1.000
_cell.length_b   1.000
_cell.length_c   1.000
_cell.angle_alpha   90.00
_cell.angle_beta   90.00
_cell.angle_gamma   90.00
#
_symmetry.space_group_name_H-M   'P 1'
#
loop_
_entity.id
_entity.type
_entity.pdbx_description
1 polymer ?
#
loop_
_entity_poly.entity_id
_entity_poly.type
_entity_poly.pdbx_seq_one_letter_code
_entity_poly.pdbx_strand_id
1 'polypeptide(L)'
;MLGHNFLFKPGVWLGEGKITLNMVTEEMGFVTRWSVGYIDNYGTIEAVQEIEIKGLSESMHNQFLLSNIDGNKFDIELENQSMGKVVGKGLATGKTLAWEFRLGDLGFEGMEFYELQEDGSYKMHAEYSTTDDFRTVIIGR
;
A
#
# COMPACT_ATOMS: atom_id res chain seq x y z
N MET A 1 6.80 -7.08 -19.80
CA MET A 1 7.18 -5.82 -19.15
C MET A 1 5.96 -5.37 -18.37
N LEU A 2 6.04 -5.27 -17.04
CA LEU A 2 4.91 -4.88 -16.19
C LEU A 2 4.43 -3.50 -16.63
N GLY A 3 3.17 -3.36 -17.04
CA GLY A 3 2.62 -2.09 -17.54
C GLY A 3 2.50 -0.99 -16.49
N HIS A 4 2.94 -1.25 -15.26
CA HIS A 4 2.81 -0.38 -14.10
C HIS A 4 4.07 0.47 -13.92
N ASN A 5 3.86 1.79 -13.82
CA ASN A 5 4.91 2.72 -13.43
C ASN A 5 4.97 2.89 -11.90
N PHE A 6 3.79 2.92 -11.25
CA PHE A 6 3.70 3.01 -9.81
C PHE A 6 4.34 1.78 -9.14
N LEU A 7 5.12 2.03 -8.07
CA LEU A 7 5.87 1.05 -7.27
C LEU A 7 7.07 0.36 -7.96
N PHE A 8 7.16 0.38 -9.29
CA PHE A 8 8.26 -0.26 -10.04
C PHE A 8 9.18 0.72 -10.78
N LYS A 9 8.86 2.01 -10.76
CA LYS A 9 9.74 3.06 -11.28
C LYS A 9 10.07 4.09 -10.19
N PRO A 10 11.33 4.53 -10.11
CA PRO A 10 11.74 5.57 -9.17
C PRO A 10 10.94 6.84 -9.40
N GLY A 11 10.52 7.49 -8.32
CA GLY A 11 9.77 8.73 -8.41
C GLY A 11 8.87 8.98 -7.22
N VAL A 12 8.11 10.07 -7.32
CA VAL A 12 7.12 10.45 -6.32
C VAL A 12 5.73 10.23 -6.89
N TRP A 13 4.88 9.55 -6.12
CA TRP A 13 3.48 9.36 -6.47
C TRP A 13 2.63 9.97 -5.37
N LEU A 14 1.61 10.73 -5.78
CA LEU A 14 0.67 11.37 -4.86
C LEU A 14 -0.69 10.69 -5.03
N GLY A 15 -1.35 10.47 -3.91
CA GLY A 15 -2.72 9.97 -3.89
C GLY A 15 -3.55 10.71 -2.86
N GLU A 16 -4.86 10.65 -3.04
CA GLU A 16 -5.82 11.19 -2.09
C GLU A 16 -7.03 10.27 -2.00
N GLY A 17 -7.73 10.31 -0.88
CA GLY A 17 -8.90 9.47 -0.72
C GLY A 17 -9.60 9.63 0.61
N LYS A 18 -10.32 8.57 0.98
CA LYS A 18 -11.10 8.47 2.21
C LYS A 18 -10.80 7.18 2.93
N ILE A 19 -10.81 7.26 4.26
CA ILE A 19 -10.69 6.15 5.19
C ILE A 19 -12.02 6.03 5.93
N THR A 20 -12.57 4.83 5.94
CA THR A 20 -13.79 4.48 6.68
C THR A 20 -13.44 3.40 7.69
N LEU A 21 -13.72 3.67 8.96
CA LEU A 21 -13.56 2.71 10.05
C LEU A 21 -14.92 2.11 10.39
N ASN A 22 -15.04 0.79 10.47
CA ASN A 22 -16.34 0.15 10.73
C ASN A 22 -17.01 0.55 12.06
N MET A 23 -16.23 1.01 13.03
CA MET A 23 -16.71 1.49 14.33
C MET A 23 -17.19 2.96 14.32
N VAL A 24 -16.97 3.69 13.22
CA VAL A 24 -17.27 5.13 13.12
C VAL A 24 -18.04 5.42 11.82
N THR A 25 -19.14 6.17 11.92
CA THR A 25 -19.93 6.58 10.73
C THR A 25 -19.26 7.69 9.90
N GLU A 26 -18.09 8.15 10.30
CA GLU A 26 -17.41 9.31 9.73
C GLU A 26 -16.30 8.88 8.77
N GLU A 27 -16.28 9.48 7.59
CA GLU A 27 -15.23 9.30 6.60
C GLU A 27 -14.13 10.33 6.82
N MET A 28 -12.90 9.88 7.03
CA MET A 28 -11.74 10.76 7.17
C MET A 28 -11.02 10.87 5.83
N GLY A 29 -10.86 12.09 5.32
CA GLY A 29 -10.04 12.31 4.13
C GLY A 29 -8.56 12.07 4.43
N PHE A 30 -7.81 11.55 3.47
CA PHE A 30 -6.35 11.43 3.58
C PHE A 30 -5.66 11.89 2.30
N VAL A 31 -4.39 12.25 2.44
CA VAL A 31 -3.44 12.37 1.33
C VAL A 31 -2.28 11.42 1.58
N THR A 32 -1.73 10.86 0.52
CA THR A 32 -0.57 9.98 0.60
C THR A 32 0.50 10.38 -0.40
N ARG A 33 1.76 10.25 0.02
CA ARG A 33 2.94 10.46 -0.80
C ARG A 33 3.78 9.19 -0.76
N TRP A 34 4.00 8.60 -1.92
CA TRP A 34 4.96 7.53 -2.12
C TRP A 34 6.25 8.08 -2.69
N SER A 35 7.38 7.67 -2.14
CA SER A 35 8.72 7.89 -2.68
C SER A 35 9.32 6.53 -3.02
N VAL A 36 9.39 6.21 -4.31
CA VAL A 36 9.91 4.92 -4.82
C VAL A 36 11.38 5.10 -5.21
N GLY A 37 12.23 4.23 -4.70
CA GLY A 37 13.66 4.21 -4.96
C GLY A 37 14.04 3.54 -6.27
N TYR A 38 15.35 3.46 -6.51
CA TYR A 38 15.92 2.66 -7.60
C TYR A 38 16.00 1.20 -7.20
N ILE A 39 15.92 0.32 -8.20
CA ILE A 39 16.28 -1.08 -7.99
C ILE A 39 17.76 -1.15 -7.62
N ASP A 40 18.07 -1.81 -6.51
CA ASP A 40 19.43 -1.96 -6.03
C ASP A 40 20.18 -3.12 -6.71
N ASN A 41 21.42 -3.36 -6.28
CA ASN A 41 22.25 -4.45 -6.82
C ASN A 41 21.72 -5.85 -6.47
N TYR A 42 20.77 -5.96 -5.55
CA TYR A 42 20.14 -7.20 -5.11
C TYR A 42 18.78 -7.43 -5.77
N GLY A 43 18.34 -6.52 -6.64
CA GLY A 43 17.05 -6.61 -7.32
C GLY A 43 15.87 -6.19 -6.43
N THR A 44 16.12 -5.42 -5.38
CA THR A 44 15.10 -4.94 -4.45
C THR A 44 14.76 -3.46 -4.71
N ILE A 45 13.53 -3.07 -4.37
CA ILE A 45 13.06 -1.68 -4.47
C ILE A 45 12.57 -1.23 -3.11
N GLU A 46 13.22 -0.21 -2.55
CA GLU A 46 12.74 0.48 -1.36
C GLU A 46 11.70 1.54 -1.75
N ALA A 47 10.62 1.61 -0.98
CA ALA A 47 9.61 2.66 -1.12
C ALA A 47 9.17 3.17 0.24
N VAL A 48 8.95 4.48 0.35
CA VAL A 48 8.42 5.10 1.58
C VAL A 48 7.06 5.69 1.27
N GLN A 49 6.06 5.36 2.08
CA GLN A 49 4.74 5.94 2.02
C GLN A 49 4.52 6.83 3.24
N GLU A 50 4.13 8.06 3.00
CA GLU A 50 3.73 9.03 4.00
C GLU A 50 2.21 9.24 3.85
N ILE A 51 1.48 9.21 4.96
CA ILE A 51 0.01 9.37 4.97
C ILE A 51 -0.35 10.46 5.97
N GLU A 52 -1.10 11.46 5.52
CA GLU A 52 -1.69 12.48 6.37
C GLU A 52 -3.21 12.30 6.37
N ILE A 53 -3.78 12.11 7.55
CA ILE A 53 -5.24 11.93 7.75
C ILE A 53 -5.81 13.23 8.30
N LYS A 54 -6.84 13.76 7.64
CA LYS A 54 -7.52 14.98 8.06
C LYS A 54 -8.10 14.79 9.47
N GLY A 55 -7.72 15.68 10.37
CA GLY A 55 -8.18 15.67 11.77
C GLY A 55 -7.24 14.94 12.73
N LEU A 56 -6.22 14.23 12.24
CA LEU A 56 -5.13 13.69 13.05
C LEU A 56 -3.90 14.59 12.94
N SER A 57 -3.17 14.77 14.05
CA SER A 57 -1.98 15.63 14.11
C SER A 57 -0.71 14.92 13.63
N GLU A 58 -0.70 13.60 13.59
CA GLU A 58 0.46 12.79 13.26
C GLU A 58 0.33 12.18 11.85
N SER A 59 1.42 12.26 11.08
CA SER A 59 1.56 11.55 9.81
C SER A 59 2.02 10.13 10.05
N MET A 60 1.46 9.18 9.31
CA MET A 60 1.89 7.79 9.32
C MET A 60 2.99 7.58 8.29
N HIS A 61 4.04 6.85 8.66
CA HIS A 61 5.17 6.55 7.80
C HIS A 61 5.38 5.05 7.68
N ASN A 62 5.18 4.53 6.49
CA ASN A 62 5.35 3.13 6.15
C ASN A 62 6.59 2.95 5.27
N GLN A 63 7.45 2.02 5.65
CA GLN A 63 8.59 1.61 4.84
C GLN A 63 8.27 0.31 4.15
N PHE A 64 8.44 0.27 2.83
CA PHE A 64 8.18 -0.89 2.00
C PHE A 64 9.47 -1.38 1.34
N LEU A 65 9.62 -2.69 1.28
CA LEU A 65 10.68 -3.34 0.51
C LEU A 65 10.06 -4.35 -0.44
N LEU A 66 10.25 -4.15 -1.75
CA LEU A 66 9.87 -5.12 -2.77
C LEU A 66 11.08 -5.98 -3.12
N SER A 67 10.89 -7.29 -3.21
CA SER A 67 11.93 -8.24 -3.58
C SER A 67 11.36 -9.41 -4.39
N ASN A 68 12.22 -10.31 -4.88
CA ASN A 68 11.81 -11.50 -5.64
C ASN A 68 10.84 -11.19 -6.79
N ILE A 69 11.09 -10.09 -7.53
CA ILE A 69 10.24 -9.62 -8.62
C ILE A 69 10.41 -10.58 -9.81
N ASP A 70 9.45 -11.49 -9.99
CA ASP A 70 9.43 -12.49 -11.06
C ASP A 70 8.14 -12.40 -11.86
N GLY A 71 8.26 -11.98 -13.11
CA GLY A 71 7.14 -11.85 -14.04
C GLY A 71 6.08 -10.89 -13.51
N ASN A 72 4.97 -11.44 -13.01
CA ASN A 72 3.84 -10.72 -12.45
C ASN A 72 3.72 -10.80 -10.93
N LYS A 73 4.69 -11.40 -10.24
CA LYS A 73 4.66 -11.60 -8.79
C LYS A 73 5.86 -10.93 -8.14
N PHE A 74 5.69 -10.55 -6.88
CA PHE A 74 6.76 -10.01 -6.05
C PHE A 74 6.48 -10.30 -4.58
N ASP A 75 7.53 -10.25 -3.78
CA ASP A 75 7.43 -10.25 -2.32
C ASP A 75 7.45 -8.81 -1.85
N ILE A 76 6.66 -8.50 -0.82
CA ILE A 76 6.58 -7.16 -0.24
C ILE A 76 6.71 -7.25 1.28
N GLU A 77 7.54 -6.40 1.84
CA GLU A 77 7.64 -6.19 3.27
C GLU A 77 7.14 -4.79 3.60
N LEU A 78 6.45 -4.63 4.72
CA LEU A 78 5.98 -3.36 5.27
C LEU A 78 6.48 -3.24 6.71
N GLU A 79 7.12 -2.14 7.04
CA GLU A 79 7.54 -1.80 8.39
C GLU A 79 6.96 -0.44 8.81
N ASN A 80 6.33 -0.40 9.98
CA ASN A 80 5.84 0.82 10.61
C ASN A 80 5.97 0.71 12.15
N GLN A 81 6.17 1.83 12.83
CA GLN A 81 6.32 1.89 14.29
C GLN A 81 5.17 1.24 15.07
N SER A 82 3.94 1.31 14.57
CA SER A 82 2.74 0.77 15.23
C SER A 82 2.55 -0.73 15.04
N MET A 83 3.01 -1.30 13.92
CA MET A 83 2.76 -2.70 13.54
C MET A 83 4.03 -3.57 13.56
N GLY A 84 5.21 -2.97 13.63
CA GLY A 84 6.47 -3.65 13.37
C GLY A 84 6.61 -4.01 11.89
N LYS A 85 7.30 -5.12 11.61
CA LYS A 85 7.57 -5.62 10.26
C LYS A 85 6.59 -6.74 9.89
N VAL A 86 5.96 -6.59 8.74
CA VAL A 86 4.97 -7.52 8.19
C VAL A 86 5.38 -7.91 6.76
N VAL A 87 5.13 -9.16 6.38
CA VAL A 87 5.51 -9.69 5.06
C VAL A 87 4.27 -10.10 4.29
N GLY A 88 4.34 -9.94 2.98
CA GLY A 88 3.22 -10.11 2.08
C GLY A 88 3.63 -10.59 0.70
N LYS A 89 2.62 -10.82 -0.14
CA LYS A 89 2.80 -11.22 -1.53
C LYS A 89 2.05 -10.25 -2.43
N GLY A 90 2.69 -9.90 -3.54
CA GLY A 90 2.18 -8.97 -4.51
C GLY A 90 1.99 -9.58 -5.90
N LEU A 91 1.09 -8.97 -6.66
CA LEU A 91 0.77 -9.30 -8.04
C LEU A 91 0.68 -8.00 -8.86
N ALA A 92 1.37 -7.97 -10.00
CA ALA A 92 1.34 -6.87 -10.97
C ALA A 92 0.99 -7.42 -12.36
N THR A 93 -0.18 -7.10 -12.89
CA THR A 93 -0.66 -7.55 -14.20
C THR A 93 -0.66 -6.39 -15.20
N GLY A 94 -1.47 -6.44 -16.27
CA GLY A 94 -1.56 -5.31 -17.22
C GLY A 94 -2.34 -4.11 -16.68
N LYS A 95 -3.31 -4.35 -15.79
CA LYS A 95 -4.19 -3.30 -15.23
C LYS A 95 -4.23 -3.27 -13.71
N THR A 96 -3.79 -4.34 -13.05
CA THR A 96 -3.93 -4.49 -11.60
C THR A 96 -2.58 -4.62 -10.96
N LEU A 97 -2.33 -3.79 -9.95
CA LEU A 97 -1.27 -3.95 -8.97
C LEU A 97 -1.93 -4.19 -7.62
N ALA A 98 -1.61 -5.29 -6.94
CA ALA A 98 -2.18 -5.61 -5.65
C ALA A 98 -1.17 -6.33 -4.76
N TRP A 99 -1.37 -6.25 -3.45
CA TRP A 99 -0.64 -7.04 -2.48
C TRP A 99 -1.50 -7.35 -1.26
N GLU A 100 -1.17 -8.44 -0.58
CA GLU A 100 -1.78 -8.83 0.68
C GLU A 100 -0.73 -9.12 1.76
N PHE A 101 -1.09 -8.82 3.01
CA PHE A 101 -0.36 -9.13 4.22
C PHE A 101 -1.18 -10.12 5.04
N ARG A 102 -0.52 -11.18 5.53
CA ARG A 102 -1.15 -12.14 6.44
C ARG A 102 -0.20 -12.43 7.59
N LEU A 103 -0.53 -11.90 8.76
CA LEU A 103 0.16 -12.21 10.01
C LEU A 103 -0.73 -13.12 10.84
N GLY A 104 -0.64 -14.43 10.58
CA GLY A 104 -1.52 -15.44 11.17
C GLY A 104 -1.65 -15.32 12.69
N ASP A 105 -0.54 -15.36 13.42
CA ASP A 105 -0.57 -15.42 14.90
C ASP A 105 -0.92 -14.07 15.57
N LEU A 106 -0.87 -12.97 14.83
CA LEU A 106 -1.25 -11.62 15.30
C LEU A 106 -2.64 -11.19 14.80
N GLY A 107 -3.28 -12.02 13.96
CA GLY A 107 -4.57 -11.78 13.31
C GLY A 107 -4.70 -10.44 12.61
N PHE A 108 -3.60 -9.96 12.02
CA PHE A 108 -3.61 -8.84 11.09
C PHE A 108 -3.67 -9.37 9.66
N GLU A 109 -4.68 -8.94 8.93
CA GLU A 109 -4.83 -9.19 7.50
C GLU A 109 -5.06 -7.85 6.80
N GLY A 110 -4.40 -7.68 5.67
CA GLY A 110 -4.49 -6.46 4.89
C GLY A 110 -4.36 -6.74 3.42
N MET A 111 -5.07 -5.98 2.59
CA MET A 111 -4.87 -5.99 1.14
C MET A 111 -4.93 -4.57 0.59
N GLU A 112 -4.12 -4.32 -0.42
CA GLU A 112 -4.20 -3.11 -1.24
C GLU A 112 -4.33 -3.50 -2.70
N PHE A 113 -5.12 -2.73 -3.43
CA PHE A 113 -5.43 -2.94 -4.82
C PHE A 113 -5.41 -1.59 -5.55
N TYR A 114 -4.68 -1.56 -6.66
CA TYR A 114 -4.53 -0.41 -7.55
C TYR A 114 -4.90 -0.83 -8.97
N GLU A 115 -5.91 -0.17 -9.54
CA GLU A 115 -6.33 -0.37 -10.92
C GLU A 115 -5.87 0.78 -11.80
N LEU A 116 -5.02 0.48 -12.79
CA LEU A 116 -4.55 1.43 -13.79
C LEU A 116 -5.72 1.87 -14.68
N GLN A 117 -5.94 3.18 -14.74
CA GLN A 117 -6.93 3.82 -15.59
C GLN A 117 -6.32 4.19 -16.96
N GLU A 118 -7.17 4.52 -17.93
CA GLU A 118 -6.75 4.86 -19.31
C GLU A 118 -5.88 6.12 -19.38
N ASP A 119 -6.05 7.05 -18.42
CA ASP A 119 -5.30 8.29 -18.31
C ASP A 119 -3.94 8.14 -17.58
N GLY A 120 -3.61 6.92 -17.14
CA GLY A 120 -2.39 6.63 -16.39
C GLY A 120 -2.49 6.83 -14.87
N SER A 121 -3.65 7.27 -14.36
CA SER A 121 -3.95 7.31 -12.92
C SER A 121 -4.27 5.91 -12.37
N TYR A 122 -4.39 5.80 -11.05
CA TYR A 122 -4.77 4.57 -10.38
C TYR A 122 -6.02 4.79 -9.54
N LYS A 123 -6.94 3.83 -9.53
CA LYS A 123 -7.95 3.73 -8.47
C LYS A 123 -7.42 2.82 -7.38
N MET A 124 -7.46 3.28 -6.14
CA MET A 124 -6.95 2.57 -4.98
C MET A 124 -8.10 2.07 -4.11
N HIS A 125 -8.01 0.82 -3.68
CA HIS A 125 -8.86 0.20 -2.67
C HIS A 125 -7.99 -0.57 -1.71
N ALA A 126 -8.13 -0.34 -0.40
CA ALA A 126 -7.49 -1.17 0.61
C ALA A 126 -8.46 -1.59 1.70
N GLU A 127 -8.23 -2.78 2.24
CA GLU A 127 -8.95 -3.30 3.40
C GLU A 127 -7.95 -3.85 4.40
N TYR A 128 -8.07 -3.45 5.66
CA TYR A 128 -7.29 -3.98 6.76
C TYR A 128 -8.21 -4.41 7.89
N SER A 129 -7.89 -5.54 8.51
CA SER A 129 -8.60 -6.08 9.66
C SER A 129 -7.64 -6.58 10.74
N THR A 130 -8.03 -6.39 12.00
CA THR A 130 -7.37 -6.96 13.18
C THR A 130 -8.27 -7.96 13.90
N THR A 131 -7.72 -8.70 14.87
CA THR A 131 -8.45 -9.66 15.72
C THR A 131 -9.63 -9.07 16.48
N ASP A 132 -9.58 -7.77 16.76
CA ASP A 132 -10.59 -7.07 17.55
C ASP A 132 -11.76 -6.56 16.68
N ASP A 133 -11.95 -7.18 15.50
CA ASP A 133 -12.94 -6.84 14.49
C ASP A 133 -12.89 -5.39 13.97
N PHE A 134 -11.79 -4.65 14.22
CA PHE A 134 -11.59 -3.34 13.58
C PHE A 134 -11.34 -3.55 12.09
N ARG A 135 -12.16 -2.90 11.27
CA ARG A 135 -12.01 -2.91 9.81
C ARG A 135 -11.82 -1.51 9.30
N THR A 136 -10.76 -1.34 8.53
CA THR A 136 -10.44 -0.11 7.82
C THR A 136 -10.63 -0.34 6.34
N VAL A 137 -11.45 0.48 5.70
CA VAL A 137 -11.60 0.52 4.25
C VAL A 137 -11.04 1.83 3.75
N ILE A 138 -10.19 1.79 2.74
CA ILE A 138 -9.59 2.95 2.11
C ILE A 138 -9.96 2.96 0.63
N ILE A 139 -10.49 4.09 0.17
CA ILE A 139 -10.78 4.31 -1.25
C ILE A 139 -10.07 5.58 -1.70
N GLY A 140 -9.27 5.49 -2.75
CA GLY A 140 -8.45 6.60 -3.23
C GLY A 140 -8.23 6.63 -4.74
N ARG A 141 -7.49 7.65 -5.17
CA ARG A 141 -7.04 7.85 -6.55
C ARG A 141 -5.67 8.53 -6.60
#